data_AF-A0A420YN32-F1
#
_entry.id   AF-A0A420YN32-F1
#
_cell.length_a   1.000
_cell.length_b   1.000
_cell.length_c   1.000
_cell.angle_alpha   90.00
_cell.angle_beta   90.00
_cell.angle_gamma   90.00
#
_symmetry.space_group_name_H-M   'P 1'
#
loop_
_entity.id
_entity.type
_entity.pdbx_description
1 polymer ?
#
loop_
_entity_poly.entity_id
_entity_poly.type
_entity_poly.pdbx_seq_one_letter_code
_entity_poly.pdbx_strand_id
1 'polypeptide(L)'
;MWWHADNSTYGLLLQGFARSPNISGPYTFVSAQAPMGNWSQDFGMFTDYKDGRSYALYSNGDRKEGRDVYLTSYNNDTTSLEQIIHRWDKFDLEAPSIVQTDKSYYALMSHKTGYRPNNVVAFRADSLSGPWSQPFIVAPLNTRTYNSQSGFTLRIRGTKKTTYLYLGDQWDSNSLWESRYIWLPMDIDDRRKSLSLVWNDVYDLNVKTGEYAAVKGKSYLAKDATVSGKAIKQEANFASGGVIVSGIYGNDSTVTFTNIEGSGKPQWVSFYYQNTDDMGFGDQPGGTPDRIGGSWQLRRIASVVVNGNVEKVETLFQRDTHKGIILSTPLMLNLEKGKGNTITVGGLWNGFDYKGADLDRIVVYPPEPETKGRH
;
A
#
# COMPACT_ATOMS: atom_id res chain seq x y z
N MET A 1 -21.19 8.24 9.83
CA MET A 1 -20.27 8.05 8.67
C MET A 1 -20.04 9.40 8.04
N TRP A 2 -18.77 9.73 7.81
CA TRP A 2 -18.35 10.90 7.06
C TRP A 2 -17.46 10.45 5.89
N TRP A 3 -17.50 11.17 4.77
CA TRP A 3 -16.70 10.87 3.59
C TRP A 3 -16.47 12.13 2.75
N HIS A 4 -15.50 12.07 1.83
CA HIS A 4 -15.35 13.05 0.76
C HIS A 4 -16.50 12.90 -0.23
N ALA A 5 -17.32 13.93 -0.38
CA ALA A 5 -18.46 13.97 -1.29
C ALA A 5 -18.17 14.88 -2.47
N ASP A 6 -18.22 14.33 -3.69
CA ASP A 6 -17.88 15.07 -4.90
C ASP A 6 -18.67 14.64 -6.14
N ASN A 7 -18.43 15.36 -7.23
CA ASN A 7 -18.78 14.95 -8.58
C ASN A 7 -17.57 14.32 -9.30
N SER A 8 -17.78 13.79 -10.51
CA SER A 8 -16.73 13.13 -11.29
C SER A 8 -15.56 14.03 -11.69
N THR A 9 -15.71 15.35 -11.60
CA THR A 9 -14.67 16.32 -11.94
C THR A 9 -13.86 16.78 -10.72
N TYR A 10 -14.16 16.28 -9.51
CA TYR A 10 -13.58 16.76 -8.25
C TYR A 10 -13.77 18.28 -8.07
N GLY A 11 -14.97 18.78 -8.40
CA GLY A 11 -15.28 20.21 -8.44
C GLY A 11 -16.12 20.72 -7.27
N LEU A 12 -16.78 19.83 -6.51
CA LEU A 12 -17.64 20.21 -5.40
C LEU A 12 -16.85 20.32 -4.09
N LEU A 13 -15.93 19.38 -3.84
CA LEU A 13 -15.03 19.36 -2.68
C LEU A 13 -15.77 19.50 -1.33
N LEU A 14 -16.73 18.61 -1.06
CA LEU A 14 -17.60 18.64 0.12
C LEU A 14 -17.31 17.48 1.09
N GLN A 15 -17.83 17.60 2.32
CA GLN A 15 -17.93 16.49 3.27
C GLN A 15 -19.36 15.97 3.32
N GLY A 16 -19.54 14.69 3.03
CA GLY A 16 -20.81 13.99 3.21
C GLY A 16 -20.99 13.50 4.64
N PHE A 17 -22.24 13.51 5.11
CA PHE A 17 -22.63 12.99 6.42
C PHE A 17 -23.86 12.08 6.32
N ALA A 18 -23.78 10.93 6.99
CA ALA A 18 -24.84 9.94 7.10
C ALA A 18 -24.81 9.26 8.47
N ARG A 19 -25.97 8.81 8.96
CA ARG A 19 -26.12 8.17 10.28
C ARG A 19 -26.88 6.85 10.20
N SER A 20 -26.57 5.94 11.11
CA SER A 20 -27.30 4.69 11.31
C SER A 20 -27.26 4.32 12.80
N PRO A 21 -28.34 3.72 13.35
CA PRO A 21 -28.25 3.06 14.66
C PRO A 21 -27.43 1.76 14.61
N ASN A 22 -27.12 1.22 13.42
CA ASN A 22 -26.39 -0.03 13.23
C ASN A 22 -25.04 0.21 12.56
N ILE A 23 -23.95 -0.39 13.06
CA ILE A 23 -22.60 -0.24 12.50
C ILE A 23 -22.52 -0.69 11.03
N SER A 24 -23.24 -1.76 10.69
CA SER A 24 -23.36 -2.32 9.33
C SER A 24 -24.37 -1.58 8.44
N GLY A 25 -25.06 -0.56 8.97
CA GLY A 25 -26.08 0.18 8.26
C GLY A 25 -27.46 -0.51 8.19
N PRO A 26 -28.31 -0.12 7.23
CA PRO A 26 -28.06 0.92 6.23
C PRO A 26 -27.89 2.30 6.89
N TYR A 27 -27.07 3.15 6.28
CA TYR A 27 -26.90 4.55 6.70
C TYR A 27 -27.88 5.44 5.94
N THR A 28 -28.48 6.40 6.64
CA THR A 28 -29.35 7.43 6.07
C THR A 28 -28.53 8.69 5.82
N PHE A 29 -28.50 9.14 4.57
CA PHE A 29 -27.89 10.41 4.18
C PHE A 29 -28.52 11.58 4.95
N VAL A 30 -27.69 12.53 5.37
CA VAL A 30 -28.11 13.74 6.09
C VAL A 30 -27.75 14.99 5.29
N SER A 31 -26.49 15.13 4.86
CA SER A 31 -26.05 16.32 4.14
C SER A 31 -24.73 16.11 3.40
N ALA A 32 -24.41 17.02 2.47
CA ALA A 32 -23.07 17.21 1.92
C ALA A 32 -22.73 18.71 1.95
N GLN A 33 -21.67 19.11 2.64
CA GLN A 33 -21.40 20.53 2.94
C GLN A 33 -19.91 20.88 2.90
N ALA A 34 -19.61 22.14 2.63
CA ALA A 34 -18.27 22.71 2.70
C ALA A 34 -17.85 22.88 4.18
N PRO A 35 -16.77 22.24 4.66
CA PRO A 35 -16.38 22.33 6.06
C PRO A 35 -15.89 23.73 6.43
N MET A 36 -16.55 24.38 7.40
CA MET A 36 -16.16 25.70 7.91
C MET A 36 -16.03 26.77 6.80
N GLY A 37 -16.84 26.66 5.73
CA GLY A 37 -16.75 27.54 4.56
C GLY A 37 -15.54 27.30 3.64
N ASN A 38 -14.81 26.19 3.83
CA ASN A 38 -13.63 25.80 3.08
C ASN A 38 -13.89 24.55 2.22
N TRP A 39 -12.93 24.14 1.40
CA TRP A 39 -13.03 22.91 0.59
C TRP A 39 -12.55 21.67 1.34
N SER A 40 -13.07 20.51 0.93
CA SER A 40 -12.64 19.18 1.39
C SER A 40 -12.47 18.24 0.20
N GLN A 41 -11.27 17.74 0.00
CA GLN A 41 -11.01 16.63 -0.90
C GLN A 41 -10.79 15.38 -0.03
N ASP A 42 -9.63 14.73 -0.14
CA ASP A 42 -9.24 13.61 0.70
C ASP A 42 -9.52 13.87 2.17
N PHE A 43 -10.12 12.87 2.80
CA PHE A 43 -10.73 12.98 4.10
C PHE A 43 -10.35 11.79 4.99
N GLY A 44 -10.05 12.09 6.25
CA GLY A 44 -9.84 11.12 7.31
C GLY A 44 -10.58 11.52 8.58
N MET A 45 -10.82 10.55 9.46
CA MET A 45 -11.33 10.79 10.81
C MET A 45 -10.37 10.24 11.85
N PHE A 46 -10.26 10.95 12.96
CA PHE A 46 -9.47 10.54 14.11
C PHE A 46 -10.31 10.73 15.38
N THR A 47 -10.33 9.74 16.26
CA THR A 47 -10.92 9.87 17.60
C THR A 47 -9.81 9.71 18.62
N ASP A 48 -9.62 10.72 19.46
CA ASP A 48 -8.66 10.67 20.55
C ASP A 48 -9.20 9.74 21.63
N TYR A 49 -8.46 8.67 21.92
CA TYR A 49 -8.94 7.68 22.89
C TYR A 49 -8.84 8.14 24.34
N LYS A 50 -8.14 9.26 24.62
CA LYS A 50 -7.93 9.78 25.98
C LYS A 50 -9.13 10.59 26.44
N ASP A 51 -9.75 11.37 25.56
CA ASP A 51 -10.91 12.21 25.87
C ASP A 51 -12.20 11.84 25.11
N GLY A 52 -12.11 11.00 24.09
CA GLY A 52 -13.23 10.55 23.27
C GLY A 52 -13.65 11.52 22.17
N ARG A 53 -12.94 12.64 21.99
CA ARG A 53 -13.29 13.64 20.98
C ARG A 53 -12.88 13.19 19.58
N SER A 54 -13.74 13.47 18.60
CA SER A 54 -13.49 13.14 17.20
C SER A 54 -13.09 14.38 16.40
N TYR A 55 -12.28 14.17 15.37
CA TYR A 55 -11.70 15.19 14.51
C TYR A 55 -11.77 14.75 13.05
N ALA A 56 -12.08 15.70 12.17
CA ALA A 56 -11.91 15.58 10.73
C ALA A 56 -10.49 15.98 10.34
N LEU A 57 -9.91 15.21 9.43
CA LEU A 57 -8.74 15.58 8.66
C LEU A 57 -9.14 15.75 7.22
N TYR A 58 -8.78 16.86 6.58
CA TYR A 58 -9.14 17.06 5.17
C TYR A 58 -8.18 17.97 4.43
N SER A 59 -7.87 17.59 3.19
CA SER A 59 -7.07 18.42 2.28
C SER A 59 -7.95 19.46 1.57
N ASN A 60 -7.41 20.67 1.45
CA ASN A 60 -8.13 21.85 0.98
C ASN A 60 -7.96 22.08 -0.53
N GLY A 61 -8.34 21.08 -1.34
CA GLY A 61 -8.34 21.11 -2.81
C GLY A 61 -6.97 21.35 -3.48
N ASP A 62 -6.97 21.44 -4.81
CA ASP A 62 -5.75 21.46 -5.65
C ASP A 62 -5.39 22.86 -6.18
N ARG A 63 -6.18 23.88 -5.80
CA ARG A 63 -5.94 25.26 -6.26
C ARG A 63 -4.72 25.87 -5.56
N LYS A 64 -4.07 26.84 -6.20
CA LYS A 64 -2.87 27.51 -5.66
C LYS A 64 -3.11 28.12 -4.28
N GLU A 65 -4.31 28.70 -4.09
CA GLU A 65 -4.79 29.29 -2.84
C GLU A 65 -5.15 28.22 -1.79
N GLY A 66 -5.48 27.00 -2.23
CA GLY A 66 -5.62 25.79 -1.43
C GLY A 66 -4.27 25.16 -1.08
N ARG A 67 -4.19 23.83 -0.95
CA ARG A 67 -2.98 23.04 -0.58
C ARG A 67 -2.66 22.95 0.92
N ASP A 68 -3.67 23.15 1.76
CA ASP A 68 -3.56 22.98 3.21
C ASP A 68 -4.19 21.65 3.62
N VAL A 69 -3.78 21.12 4.76
CA VAL A 69 -4.53 20.07 5.45
C VAL A 69 -5.03 20.63 6.78
N TYR A 70 -6.31 20.41 7.08
CA TYR A 70 -6.94 20.86 8.32
C TYR A 70 -7.16 19.70 9.26
N LEU A 71 -6.97 19.95 10.55
CA LEU A 71 -7.46 19.12 11.65
C LEU A 71 -8.53 19.93 12.40
N THR A 72 -9.78 19.48 12.33
CA THR A 72 -10.93 20.22 12.86
C THR A 72 -11.75 19.33 13.77
N SER A 73 -12.05 19.77 14.99
CA SER A 73 -12.86 19.01 15.94
C SER A 73 -14.31 18.95 15.50
N TYR A 74 -14.97 17.82 15.78
CA TYR A 74 -16.42 17.72 15.77
C TYR A 74 -17.02 18.18 17.11
N ASN A 75 -18.31 18.48 17.08
CA ASN A 75 -19.16 18.52 18.26
C ASN A 75 -19.31 17.12 18.90
N ASN A 76 -19.88 17.06 20.11
CA ASN A 76 -20.00 15.80 20.87
C ASN A 76 -20.76 14.69 20.11
N ASP A 77 -21.78 15.06 19.33
CA ASP A 77 -22.59 14.10 18.58
C ASP A 77 -21.96 13.69 17.23
N THR A 78 -20.80 14.25 16.89
CA THR A 78 -20.11 14.03 15.60
C THR A 78 -21.01 14.33 14.38
N THR A 79 -21.84 15.37 14.48
CA THR A 79 -22.80 15.82 13.47
C THR A 79 -22.38 17.10 12.75
N SER A 80 -21.48 17.88 13.33
CA SER A 80 -20.93 19.10 12.70
C SER A 80 -19.52 19.40 13.20
N LEU A 81 -18.73 20.08 12.36
CA LEU A 81 -17.44 20.65 12.75
C LEU A 81 -17.62 21.85 13.67
N GLU A 82 -16.68 22.07 14.58
CA GLU A 82 -16.76 23.09 15.62
C GLU A 82 -15.56 24.03 15.61
N GLN A 83 -14.33 23.49 15.65
CA GLN A 83 -13.12 24.31 15.80
C GLN A 83 -11.96 23.74 14.99
N ILE A 84 -11.27 24.60 14.23
CA ILE A 84 -10.00 24.24 13.60
C ILE A 84 -8.93 24.18 14.70
N ILE A 85 -8.37 23.00 14.90
CA ILE A 85 -7.36 22.71 15.92
C ILE A 85 -5.96 22.96 15.37
N HIS A 86 -5.74 22.57 14.11
CA HIS A 86 -4.46 22.76 13.44
C HIS A 86 -4.63 22.88 11.92
N ARG A 87 -3.66 23.53 11.28
CA ARG A 87 -3.54 23.64 9.82
C ARG A 87 -2.09 23.39 9.42
N TRP A 88 -1.86 22.37 8.60
CA TRP A 88 -0.61 22.19 7.88
C TRP A 88 -0.66 23.02 6.59
N ASP A 89 0.00 24.17 6.60
CA ASP A 89 -0.11 25.19 5.55
C ASP A 89 0.81 24.89 4.35
N LYS A 90 0.24 24.85 3.15
CA LYS A 90 0.96 24.77 1.86
C LYS A 90 1.94 23.60 1.66
N PHE A 91 1.77 22.49 2.37
CA PHE A 91 2.54 21.27 2.14
C PHE A 91 2.08 20.47 0.92
N ASP A 92 0.89 20.76 0.39
CA ASP A 92 0.32 20.03 -0.76
C ASP A 92 0.21 18.52 -0.50
N LEU A 93 -0.49 18.20 0.59
CA LEU A 93 -0.69 16.85 1.09
C LEU A 93 -2.17 16.44 1.03
N GLU A 94 -2.38 15.13 1.02
CA GLU A 94 -3.68 14.46 0.97
C GLU A 94 -3.65 13.12 1.76
N ALA A 95 -4.73 12.35 1.63
CA ALA A 95 -4.95 11.08 2.30
C ALA A 95 -4.58 11.03 3.80
N PRO A 96 -5.11 11.97 4.62
CA PRO A 96 -4.62 12.19 5.98
C PRO A 96 -5.14 11.16 6.99
N SER A 97 -4.28 10.74 7.90
CA SER A 97 -4.62 9.87 9.04
C SER A 97 -3.78 10.22 10.27
N ILE A 98 -4.27 9.92 11.48
CA ILE A 98 -3.49 10.08 12.72
C ILE A 98 -3.44 8.77 13.48
N VAL A 99 -2.22 8.35 13.83
CA VAL A 99 -1.99 7.33 14.84
C VAL A 99 -1.58 7.98 16.16
N GLN A 100 -2.21 7.53 17.25
CA GLN A 100 -1.98 8.06 18.59
C GLN A 100 -1.30 6.99 19.48
N THR A 101 -0.18 7.38 20.09
CA THR A 101 0.46 6.62 21.17
C THR A 101 0.05 7.17 22.54
N ASP A 102 0.53 6.54 23.61
CA ASP A 102 0.32 7.07 24.96
C ASP A 102 0.92 8.47 25.15
N LYS A 103 1.93 8.84 24.34
CA LYS A 103 2.66 10.10 24.48
C LYS A 103 2.42 11.08 23.34
N SER A 104 2.32 10.60 22.11
CA SER A 104 2.39 11.45 20.92
C SER A 104 1.26 11.17 19.93
N TYR A 105 1.09 12.10 19.00
CA TYR A 105 0.30 11.95 17.78
C TYR A 105 1.25 11.96 16.59
N TYR A 106 1.02 11.07 15.64
CA TYR A 106 1.70 11.06 14.35
C TYR A 106 0.66 11.18 13.25
N ALA A 107 0.71 12.27 12.47
CA ALA A 107 -0.16 12.48 11.33
C ALA A 107 0.55 12.01 10.05
N LEU A 108 -0.02 11.03 9.35
CA LEU A 108 0.51 10.50 8.09
C LEU A 108 -0.31 11.03 6.92
N MET A 109 0.38 11.46 5.87
CA MET A 109 -0.23 12.05 4.67
C MET A 109 0.62 11.72 3.44
N SER A 110 -0.01 11.58 2.28
CA SER A 110 0.69 11.49 1.00
C SER A 110 0.81 12.86 0.33
N HIS A 111 1.72 12.99 -0.61
CA HIS A 111 1.67 14.09 -1.58
C HIS A 111 0.55 13.90 -2.60
N LYS A 112 0.20 14.98 -3.31
CA LYS A 112 -0.84 14.98 -4.34
C LYS A 112 -0.32 14.53 -5.70
N THR A 113 -0.27 13.23 -5.93
CA THR A 113 0.17 12.64 -7.21
C THR A 113 -0.94 11.87 -7.92
N GLY A 114 -2.19 12.05 -7.49
CA GLY A 114 -3.35 11.28 -7.95
C GLY A 114 -3.20 9.82 -7.55
N TYR A 115 -3.54 8.89 -8.45
CA TYR A 115 -3.40 7.45 -8.20
C TYR A 115 -1.94 6.94 -8.16
N ARG A 116 -0.95 7.81 -8.42
CA ARG A 116 0.47 7.41 -8.37
C ARG A 116 0.94 7.41 -6.92
N PRO A 117 1.61 6.36 -6.44
CA PRO A 117 2.15 6.33 -5.09
C PRO A 117 3.31 7.31 -4.96
N ASN A 118 3.53 7.80 -3.74
CA ASN A 118 4.66 8.67 -3.40
C ASN A 118 5.18 8.32 -2.00
N ASN A 119 6.20 9.06 -1.54
CA ASN A 119 6.73 8.91 -0.20
C ASN A 119 5.79 9.58 0.82
N VAL A 120 4.96 8.78 1.49
CA VAL A 120 4.12 9.21 2.61
C VAL A 120 5.02 9.82 3.68
N VAL A 121 4.59 10.96 4.18
CA VAL A 121 5.27 11.69 5.25
C VAL A 121 4.49 11.59 6.54
N ALA A 122 5.21 11.65 7.66
CA ALA A 122 4.63 11.80 8.98
C ALA A 122 5.05 13.12 9.63
N PHE A 123 4.14 13.71 10.39
CA PHE A 123 4.39 14.79 11.33
C PHE A 123 4.17 14.27 12.75
N ARG A 124 4.94 14.74 13.73
CA ARG A 124 4.78 14.34 15.13
C ARG A 124 4.48 15.54 16.04
N ALA A 125 3.57 15.36 17.00
CA ALA A 125 3.29 16.34 18.07
C ALA A 125 2.93 15.67 19.41
N ASP A 126 3.07 16.40 20.52
CA ASP A 126 2.57 15.99 21.85
C ASP A 126 1.11 16.42 22.09
N SER A 127 0.59 17.35 21.27
CA SER A 127 -0.77 17.86 21.29
C SER A 127 -1.27 17.99 19.86
N LEU A 128 -2.56 17.77 19.62
CA LEU A 128 -3.20 17.95 18.33
C LEU A 128 -3.07 19.39 17.79
N SER A 129 -3.05 20.39 18.67
CA SER A 129 -2.83 21.79 18.30
C SER A 129 -1.38 22.11 17.91
N GLY A 130 -0.47 21.16 18.11
CA GLY A 130 0.95 21.30 17.86
C GLY A 130 1.76 21.78 19.08
N PRO A 131 3.01 22.21 18.88
CA PRO A 131 3.68 22.30 17.57
C PRO A 131 3.91 20.94 16.93
N TRP A 132 3.64 20.83 15.63
CA TRP A 132 3.98 19.66 14.82
C TRP A 132 5.42 19.77 14.29
N SER A 133 6.11 18.63 14.16
CA SER A 133 7.46 18.56 13.61
C SER A 133 7.53 18.96 12.14
N GLN A 134 8.73 19.07 11.58
CA GLN A 134 8.90 18.95 10.13
C GLN A 134 8.48 17.54 9.67
N PRO A 135 7.97 17.38 8.43
CA PRO A 135 7.61 16.08 7.91
C PRO A 135 8.85 15.20 7.72
N PHE A 136 8.67 13.88 7.87
CA PHE A 136 9.70 12.89 7.57
C PHE A 136 9.08 11.66 6.90
N ILE A 137 9.84 10.97 6.07
CA ILE A 137 9.36 9.82 5.29
C ILE A 137 9.25 8.58 6.19
N VAL A 138 8.19 7.79 6.01
CA VAL A 138 7.85 6.64 6.87
C VAL A 138 8.34 5.29 6.35
N ALA A 139 8.89 5.21 5.14
CA ALA A 139 9.36 3.99 4.50
C ALA A 139 10.74 4.22 3.85
N PRO A 140 11.48 3.15 3.47
CA PRO A 140 12.72 3.31 2.72
C PRO A 140 12.49 4.13 1.45
N LEU A 141 13.43 5.03 1.15
CA LEU A 141 13.36 5.89 -0.04
C LEU A 141 13.21 5.06 -1.32
N ASN A 142 12.60 5.65 -2.35
CA ASN A 142 12.36 5.05 -3.66
C ASN A 142 11.41 3.83 -3.68
N THR A 143 10.92 3.38 -2.51
CA THR A 143 9.83 2.40 -2.44
C THR A 143 8.46 3.04 -2.64
N ARG A 144 8.35 4.37 -2.46
CA ARG A 144 7.09 5.13 -2.48
C ARG A 144 6.07 4.51 -1.54
N THR A 145 6.50 4.35 -0.29
CA THR A 145 5.72 3.71 0.77
C THR A 145 5.30 2.29 0.37
N TYR A 146 6.24 1.53 -0.18
CA TYR A 146 5.98 0.20 -0.75
C TYR A 146 4.88 0.20 -1.82
N ASN A 147 4.91 1.18 -2.71
CA ASN A 147 3.91 1.44 -3.74
C ASN A 147 2.50 1.51 -3.14
N SER A 148 2.31 2.42 -2.16
CA SER A 148 1.02 2.66 -1.52
C SER A 148 0.82 4.12 -1.13
N GLN A 149 -0.44 4.49 -0.92
CA GLN A 149 -0.89 5.77 -0.38
C GLN A 149 -1.49 5.55 1.01
N SER A 150 -1.32 6.49 1.93
CA SER A 150 -1.95 6.41 3.26
C SER A 150 -3.48 6.38 3.12
N GLY A 151 -4.16 5.68 4.02
CA GLY A 151 -5.62 5.66 4.06
C GLY A 151 -6.12 5.73 5.49
N PHE A 152 -5.84 4.69 6.27
CA PHE A 152 -6.21 4.63 7.68
C PHE A 152 -5.04 4.16 8.55
N THR A 153 -5.16 4.41 9.85
CA THR A 153 -4.23 3.85 10.83
C THR A 153 -5.02 3.17 11.92
N LEU A 154 -4.61 1.97 12.31
CA LEU A 154 -5.30 1.18 13.31
C LEU A 154 -4.41 0.94 14.53
N ARG A 155 -4.96 1.20 15.71
CA ARG A 155 -4.36 0.84 16.99
C ARG A 155 -5.04 -0.42 17.53
N ILE A 156 -4.25 -1.47 17.74
CA ILE A 156 -4.68 -2.74 18.30
C ILE A 156 -4.10 -2.83 19.71
N ARG A 157 -4.94 -2.59 20.72
CA ARG A 157 -4.57 -2.74 22.13
C ARG A 157 -4.71 -4.20 22.54
N GLY A 158 -3.63 -4.95 22.39
CA GLY A 158 -3.57 -6.34 22.84
C GLY A 158 -3.29 -6.48 24.33
N THR A 159 -3.47 -7.70 24.85
CA THR A 159 -3.16 -8.02 26.26
C THR A 159 -1.68 -8.02 26.60
N LYS A 160 -0.79 -8.12 25.61
CA LYS A 160 0.66 -8.14 25.81
C LYS A 160 1.38 -6.93 25.20
N LYS A 161 0.91 -6.44 24.06
CA LYS A 161 1.45 -5.22 23.44
C LYS A 161 0.38 -4.46 22.66
N THR A 162 0.60 -3.16 22.47
CA THR A 162 -0.14 -2.39 21.47
C THR A 162 0.59 -2.50 20.13
N THR A 163 -0.14 -2.81 19.07
CA THR A 163 0.37 -2.78 17.69
C THR A 163 -0.34 -1.69 16.91
N TYR A 164 0.42 -0.98 16.08
CA TYR A 164 -0.08 0.05 15.18
C TYR A 164 0.06 -0.45 13.76
N LEU A 165 -0.99 -0.31 12.95
CA LEU A 165 -0.99 -0.68 11.54
C LEU A 165 -1.19 0.57 10.68
N TYR A 166 -0.35 0.68 9.67
CA TYR A 166 -0.61 1.46 8.47
C TYR A 166 -1.54 0.67 7.58
N LEU A 167 -2.64 1.28 7.15
CA LEU A 167 -3.61 0.68 6.25
C LEU A 167 -3.66 1.57 5.01
N GLY A 168 -2.78 1.28 4.06
CA GLY A 168 -2.69 2.02 2.81
C GLY A 168 -3.30 1.27 1.64
N ASP A 169 -3.55 2.01 0.57
CA ASP A 169 -4.05 1.50 -0.69
C ASP A 169 -2.94 1.57 -1.75
N GLN A 170 -2.76 0.47 -2.47
CA GLN A 170 -2.00 0.40 -3.71
C GLN A 170 -2.99 0.51 -4.86
N TRP A 171 -3.16 1.74 -5.33
CA TRP A 171 -4.15 2.06 -6.35
C TRP A 171 -3.83 1.48 -7.72
N ASP A 172 -4.89 1.19 -8.46
CA ASP A 172 -4.84 0.80 -9.85
C ASP A 172 -5.81 1.63 -10.70
N SER A 173 -5.34 2.78 -11.23
CA SER A 173 -6.22 3.64 -12.02
C SER A 173 -6.74 2.98 -13.31
N ASN A 174 -6.05 1.95 -13.82
CA ASN A 174 -6.48 1.24 -15.02
C ASN A 174 -7.61 0.25 -14.73
N SER A 175 -7.69 -0.25 -13.50
CA SER A 175 -8.68 -1.24 -13.07
C SER A 175 -8.91 -1.08 -11.57
N LEU A 176 -9.74 -0.14 -11.14
CA LEU A 176 -9.86 0.24 -9.71
C LEU A 176 -10.17 -0.94 -8.79
N TRP A 177 -10.93 -1.94 -9.26
CA TRP A 177 -11.23 -3.17 -8.52
C TRP A 177 -9.99 -4.09 -8.31
N GLU A 178 -8.91 -3.85 -9.05
CA GLU A 178 -7.60 -4.50 -8.88
C GLU A 178 -6.65 -3.74 -7.94
N SER A 179 -7.11 -2.66 -7.31
CA SER A 179 -6.37 -2.02 -6.22
C SER A 179 -6.17 -3.02 -5.07
N ARG A 180 -5.11 -2.82 -4.29
CA ARG A 180 -4.71 -3.75 -3.22
C ARG A 180 -4.49 -3.02 -1.91
N TYR A 181 -4.58 -3.77 -0.83
CA TYR A 181 -4.34 -3.27 0.52
C TYR A 181 -2.89 -3.52 0.93
N ILE A 182 -2.18 -2.47 1.33
CA ILE A 182 -0.83 -2.54 1.90
C ILE A 182 -0.94 -2.27 3.40
N TRP A 183 -1.10 -3.34 4.17
CA TRP A 183 -1.33 -3.28 5.60
C TRP A 183 -0.10 -3.70 6.38
N LEU A 184 0.60 -2.72 6.95
CA LEU A 184 1.94 -2.92 7.51
C LEU A 184 1.99 -2.50 8.98
N PRO A 185 2.68 -3.28 9.84
CA PRO A 185 3.01 -2.81 11.17
C PRO A 185 3.86 -1.53 11.12
N MET A 186 3.59 -0.61 12.05
CA MET A 186 4.44 0.55 12.29
C MET A 186 5.36 0.27 13.48
N ASP A 187 6.65 0.56 13.31
CA ASP A 187 7.62 0.67 14.40
C ASP A 187 7.67 2.14 14.85
N ILE A 188 7.16 2.40 16.06
CA ILE A 188 7.07 3.73 16.64
C ILE A 188 7.93 3.78 17.90
N ASP A 189 8.91 4.68 17.92
CA ASP A 189 9.71 4.98 19.12
C ASP A 189 9.46 6.43 19.53
N ASP A 190 8.60 6.61 20.55
CA ASP A 190 8.28 7.91 21.12
C ASP A 190 9.50 8.63 21.73
N ARG A 191 10.51 7.90 22.22
CA ARG A 191 11.73 8.52 22.78
C ARG A 191 12.60 9.09 21.68
N ARG A 192 12.73 8.34 20.58
CA ARG A 192 13.46 8.78 19.37
C ARG A 192 12.61 9.70 18.48
N LYS A 193 11.32 9.82 18.75
CA LYS A 193 10.32 10.57 17.96
C LYS A 193 10.29 10.10 16.50
N SER A 194 10.43 8.79 16.29
CA SER A 194 10.49 8.19 14.97
C SER A 194 9.31 7.26 14.72
N LEU A 195 8.93 7.14 13.45
CA LEU A 195 7.96 6.18 12.94
C LEU A 195 8.51 5.61 11.63
N SER A 196 8.49 4.29 11.48
CA SER A 196 8.79 3.61 10.22
C SER A 196 7.86 2.43 9.98
N LEU A 197 7.50 2.19 8.73
CA LEU A 197 6.73 1.02 8.32
C LEU A 197 7.63 -0.21 8.23
N VAL A 198 7.12 -1.35 8.69
CA VAL A 198 7.85 -2.63 8.70
C VAL A 198 7.28 -3.55 7.63
N TRP A 199 8.00 -3.67 6.51
CA TRP A 199 7.60 -4.57 5.42
C TRP A 199 7.60 -6.03 5.86
N ASN A 200 6.47 -6.71 5.62
CA ASN A 200 6.33 -8.15 5.73
C ASN A 200 5.40 -8.60 4.60
N ASP A 201 5.85 -9.48 3.71
CA ASP A 201 4.94 -10.04 2.69
C ASP A 201 3.80 -10.83 3.35
N VAL A 202 4.15 -11.58 4.40
CA VAL A 202 3.25 -12.41 5.18
C VAL A 202 3.67 -12.29 6.65
N TYR A 203 2.73 -11.91 7.50
CA TYR A 203 2.90 -11.90 8.95
C TYR A 203 1.65 -12.44 9.62
N ASP A 204 1.84 -13.11 10.76
CA ASP A 204 0.75 -13.53 11.62
C ASP A 204 0.54 -12.45 12.69
N LEU A 205 -0.71 -12.02 12.89
CA LEU A 205 -1.10 -11.00 13.86
C LEU A 205 -2.18 -11.57 14.78
N ASN A 206 -1.83 -11.72 16.05
CA ASN A 206 -2.78 -12.08 17.08
C ASN A 206 -3.43 -10.82 17.64
N VAL A 207 -4.65 -10.50 17.19
CA VAL A 207 -5.38 -9.30 17.64
C VAL A 207 -5.69 -9.29 19.15
N LYS A 208 -5.76 -10.47 19.81
CA LYS A 208 -6.00 -10.55 21.26
C LYS A 208 -4.76 -10.16 22.06
N THR A 209 -3.58 -10.66 21.68
CA THR A 209 -2.33 -10.31 22.38
C THR A 209 -1.68 -9.05 21.86
N GLY A 210 -2.05 -8.64 20.63
CA GLY A 210 -1.43 -7.56 19.88
C GLY A 210 -0.07 -7.93 19.29
N GLU A 211 0.41 -9.16 19.48
CA GLU A 211 1.69 -9.60 18.93
C GLU A 211 1.57 -9.90 17.44
N TYR A 212 2.61 -9.56 16.69
CA TYR A 212 2.77 -9.98 15.31
C TYR A 212 4.16 -10.52 15.07
N ALA A 213 4.31 -11.41 14.09
CA ALA A 213 5.59 -11.94 13.66
C ALA A 213 5.61 -12.22 12.15
N ALA A 214 6.73 -11.92 11.50
CA ALA A 214 6.97 -12.30 10.12
C ALA A 214 6.88 -13.83 9.96
N VAL A 215 6.13 -14.29 8.96
CA VAL A 215 6.15 -15.72 8.58
C VAL A 215 7.40 -15.95 7.74
N LYS A 216 8.21 -16.95 8.08
CA LYS A 216 9.44 -17.25 7.32
C LYS A 216 9.12 -18.20 6.17
N GLY A 217 9.41 -17.76 4.95
CA GLY A 217 9.35 -18.60 3.75
C GLY A 217 10.73 -19.09 3.29
N LYS A 218 10.73 -19.93 2.27
CA LYS A 218 11.93 -20.45 1.60
C LYS A 218 12.14 -19.72 0.28
N SER A 219 13.32 -19.15 0.10
CA SER A 219 13.68 -18.41 -1.11
C SER A 219 14.17 -19.32 -2.23
N TYR A 220 13.75 -19.01 -3.46
CA TYR A 220 14.24 -19.61 -4.70
C TYR A 220 14.69 -18.47 -5.61
N LEU A 221 15.99 -18.42 -5.90
CA LEU A 221 16.61 -17.28 -6.59
C LEU A 221 16.49 -17.42 -8.11
N ALA A 222 16.22 -16.31 -8.80
CA ALA A 222 16.10 -16.32 -10.26
C ALA A 222 17.45 -16.64 -10.95
N LYS A 223 18.57 -16.40 -10.27
CA LYS A 223 19.91 -16.82 -10.73
C LYS A 223 20.00 -18.34 -10.97
N ASP A 224 19.26 -19.13 -10.20
CA ASP A 224 19.25 -20.59 -10.24
C ASP A 224 18.07 -21.14 -11.07
N ALA A 225 17.16 -20.28 -11.53
CA ALA A 225 16.03 -20.65 -12.37
C ALA A 225 16.44 -20.94 -13.82
N THR A 226 15.60 -21.67 -14.56
CA THR A 226 15.77 -21.89 -16.00
C THR A 226 15.08 -20.75 -16.75
N VAL A 227 15.67 -20.29 -17.86
CA VAL A 227 15.08 -19.25 -18.73
C VAL A 227 14.80 -19.81 -20.12
N SER A 228 13.77 -19.29 -20.79
CA SER A 228 13.40 -19.64 -22.18
C SER A 228 13.32 -18.41 -23.07
N GLY A 229 13.41 -18.61 -24.38
CA GLY A 229 13.20 -17.54 -25.37
C GLY A 229 14.24 -16.42 -25.24
N LYS A 230 13.75 -15.19 -25.01
CA LYS A 230 14.59 -13.99 -24.88
C LYS A 230 14.83 -13.59 -23.42
N ALA A 231 14.36 -14.39 -22.46
CA ALA A 231 14.57 -14.09 -21.05
C ALA A 231 16.04 -14.31 -20.73
N ILE A 232 16.65 -13.33 -20.07
CA ILE A 232 18.09 -13.33 -19.79
C ILE A 232 18.37 -13.04 -18.32
N LYS A 233 19.36 -13.75 -17.79
CA LYS A 233 19.97 -13.46 -16.50
C LYS A 233 20.91 -12.29 -16.67
N GLN A 234 20.59 -11.16 -16.05
CA GLN A 234 21.42 -9.96 -16.05
C GLN A 234 22.08 -9.78 -14.69
N GLU A 235 23.30 -9.25 -14.69
CA GLU A 235 23.94 -8.78 -13.47
C GLU A 235 23.11 -7.63 -12.87
N ALA A 236 22.85 -7.74 -11.57
CA ALA A 236 22.13 -6.74 -10.80
C ALA A 236 22.65 -6.73 -9.36
N ASN A 237 23.50 -5.75 -9.04
CA ASN A 237 24.11 -5.61 -7.71
C ASN A 237 23.11 -5.43 -6.56
N PHE A 238 21.89 -5.01 -6.86
CA PHE A 238 20.78 -4.85 -5.91
C PHE A 238 19.92 -6.13 -5.76
N ALA A 239 20.06 -7.10 -6.68
CA ALA A 239 19.29 -8.34 -6.66
C ALA A 239 19.95 -9.39 -5.76
N SER A 240 19.15 -10.31 -5.26
CA SER A 240 19.64 -11.42 -4.44
C SER A 240 20.52 -12.36 -5.24
N GLY A 241 21.75 -12.53 -4.76
CA GLY A 241 22.77 -13.30 -5.47
C GLY A 241 23.29 -12.61 -6.73
N GLY A 242 23.10 -11.29 -6.86
CA GLY A 242 23.73 -10.45 -7.88
C GLY A 242 23.14 -10.59 -9.29
N VAL A 243 22.02 -11.30 -9.46
CA VAL A 243 21.42 -11.58 -10.77
C VAL A 243 19.91 -11.42 -10.71
N ILE A 244 19.35 -10.77 -11.73
CA ILE A 244 17.91 -10.67 -11.97
C ILE A 244 17.58 -11.26 -13.34
N VAL A 245 16.43 -11.91 -13.48
CA VAL A 245 15.95 -12.36 -14.80
C VAL A 245 15.05 -11.29 -15.40
N SER A 246 15.34 -10.91 -16.63
CA SER A 246 14.66 -9.86 -17.38
C SER A 246 14.20 -10.38 -18.75
N GLY A 247 13.51 -9.56 -19.52
CA GLY A 247 13.04 -9.95 -20.86
C GLY A 247 11.91 -10.99 -20.81
N ILE A 248 11.19 -11.06 -19.69
CA ILE A 248 10.00 -11.91 -19.53
C ILE A 248 8.87 -11.31 -20.38
N TYR A 249 8.39 -12.08 -21.35
CA TYR A 249 7.49 -11.58 -22.39
C TYR A 249 6.63 -12.69 -22.98
N GLY A 250 5.32 -12.48 -22.99
CA GLY A 250 4.35 -13.46 -23.51
C GLY A 250 4.53 -14.84 -22.90
N ASN A 251 4.22 -15.87 -23.67
CA ASN A 251 4.37 -17.28 -23.29
C ASN A 251 5.71 -17.90 -23.73
N ASP A 252 6.48 -17.23 -24.61
CA ASP A 252 7.70 -17.81 -25.19
C ASP A 252 8.97 -17.43 -24.42
N SER A 253 8.96 -16.28 -23.74
CA SER A 253 10.10 -15.73 -23.02
C SER A 253 9.84 -15.76 -21.52
N THR A 254 10.27 -16.82 -20.86
CA THR A 254 9.83 -17.15 -19.49
C THR A 254 10.98 -17.45 -18.55
N VAL A 255 10.67 -17.47 -17.25
CA VAL A 255 11.54 -17.99 -16.20
C VAL A 255 10.81 -19.08 -15.41
N THR A 256 11.47 -20.21 -15.19
CA THR A 256 10.93 -21.36 -14.47
C THR A 256 11.77 -21.65 -13.23
N PHE A 257 11.16 -21.46 -12.07
CA PHE A 257 11.68 -21.93 -10.79
C PHE A 257 11.35 -23.41 -10.61
N THR A 258 12.31 -24.21 -10.14
CA THR A 258 12.18 -25.67 -10.01
C THR A 258 12.51 -26.12 -8.59
N ASN A 259 12.25 -27.39 -8.31
CA ASN A 259 12.48 -28.02 -7.02
C ASN A 259 11.71 -27.36 -5.86
N ILE A 260 10.53 -26.80 -6.18
CA ILE A 260 9.74 -26.04 -5.23
C ILE A 260 9.03 -27.00 -4.29
N GLU A 261 9.15 -26.73 -3.00
CA GLU A 261 8.57 -27.53 -1.94
C GLU A 261 7.12 -27.10 -1.71
N GLY A 262 6.21 -27.98 -2.06
CA GLY A 262 4.78 -27.83 -1.85
C GLY A 262 4.29 -28.70 -0.69
N SER A 263 3.31 -28.19 0.04
CA SER A 263 2.67 -28.88 1.15
C SER A 263 1.46 -29.72 0.75
N GLY A 264 0.99 -29.61 -0.51
CA GLY A 264 -0.30 -30.16 -0.93
C GLY A 264 -1.50 -29.34 -0.44
N LYS A 265 -1.26 -28.11 0.01
CA LYS A 265 -2.27 -27.14 0.48
C LYS A 265 -1.96 -25.78 -0.15
N PRO A 266 -2.90 -24.82 -0.18
CA PRO A 266 -2.61 -23.46 -0.62
C PRO A 266 -1.44 -22.86 0.17
N GLN A 267 -0.50 -22.24 -0.54
CA GLN A 267 0.66 -21.57 0.03
C GLN A 267 0.80 -20.18 -0.59
N TRP A 268 1.08 -19.19 0.24
CA TRP A 268 1.51 -17.89 -0.25
C TRP A 268 2.88 -18.02 -0.92
N VAL A 269 3.00 -17.42 -2.09
CA VAL A 269 4.26 -17.27 -2.83
C VAL A 269 4.43 -15.81 -3.19
N SER A 270 5.46 -15.17 -2.64
CA SER A 270 5.82 -13.79 -2.97
C SER A 270 6.81 -13.77 -4.11
N PHE A 271 6.49 -13.00 -5.15
CA PHE A 271 7.35 -12.74 -6.28
C PHE A 271 8.05 -11.42 -6.05
N TYR A 272 9.38 -11.45 -5.97
CA TYR A 272 10.23 -10.28 -5.79
C TYR A 272 10.71 -9.81 -7.16
N TYR A 273 10.49 -8.54 -7.47
CA TYR A 273 10.63 -8.02 -8.81
C TYR A 273 11.03 -6.56 -8.86
N GLN A 274 11.51 -6.15 -10.03
CA GLN A 274 11.73 -4.77 -10.43
C GLN A 274 10.91 -4.47 -11.68
N ASN A 275 10.21 -3.34 -11.70
CA ASN A 275 9.51 -2.84 -12.89
C ASN A 275 9.85 -1.36 -13.11
N THR A 276 10.80 -1.06 -13.99
CA THR A 276 11.33 0.30 -14.14
C THR A 276 10.58 1.19 -15.12
N ASP A 277 9.34 0.85 -15.48
CA ASP A 277 8.59 1.56 -16.52
C ASP A 277 8.26 3.03 -16.14
N ASP A 278 8.26 3.37 -14.85
CA ASP A 278 8.13 4.74 -14.36
C ASP A 278 9.38 5.60 -14.55
N MET A 279 10.55 4.97 -14.77
CA MET A 279 11.83 5.65 -14.93
C MET A 279 12.27 6.54 -13.74
N GLY A 280 11.53 6.50 -12.62
CA GLY A 280 11.79 7.29 -11.42
C GLY A 280 11.17 8.69 -11.41
N PHE A 281 10.19 8.95 -12.28
CA PHE A 281 9.43 10.20 -12.32
C PHE A 281 8.16 10.17 -11.45
N GLY A 282 7.83 9.03 -10.85
CA GLY A 282 6.57 8.78 -10.15
C GLY A 282 6.31 9.71 -8.97
N ASP A 283 7.37 10.30 -8.41
CA ASP A 283 7.27 11.24 -7.28
C ASP A 283 6.88 12.68 -7.69
N GLN A 284 6.81 13.00 -8.99
CA GLN A 284 6.54 14.36 -9.48
C GLN A 284 5.14 14.50 -10.11
N PRO A 285 4.37 15.55 -9.78
CA PRO A 285 3.17 15.94 -10.52
C PRO A 285 3.50 16.25 -11.99
N GLY A 286 2.90 15.51 -12.94
CA GLY A 286 2.99 15.85 -14.37
C GLY A 286 4.26 15.44 -15.13
N GLY A 287 5.07 14.51 -14.61
CA GLY A 287 6.22 13.97 -15.36
C GLY A 287 5.80 13.07 -16.54
N THR A 288 6.54 13.16 -17.67
CA THR A 288 6.55 12.11 -18.69
C THR A 288 7.66 11.10 -18.36
N PRO A 289 7.43 9.78 -18.50
CA PRO A 289 8.44 8.76 -18.16
C PRO A 289 9.67 8.83 -19.06
N ASP A 290 9.53 9.40 -20.27
CA ASP A 290 10.64 9.55 -21.20
C ASP A 290 10.60 10.89 -21.97
N ARG A 291 11.68 11.15 -22.71
CA ARG A 291 11.89 12.36 -23.53
C ARG A 291 11.05 12.41 -24.81
N ILE A 292 10.37 11.33 -25.17
CA ILE A 292 9.61 11.20 -26.42
C ILE A 292 8.09 11.17 -26.18
N GLY A 293 7.65 11.43 -24.96
CA GLY A 293 6.23 11.50 -24.61
C GLY A 293 5.59 10.12 -24.42
N GLY A 294 6.37 9.10 -24.05
CA GLY A 294 5.88 7.78 -23.71
C GLY A 294 4.79 7.85 -22.64
N SER A 295 3.85 6.91 -22.71
CA SER A 295 2.82 6.78 -21.68
C SER A 295 3.36 6.02 -20.48
N TRP A 296 3.07 6.55 -19.31
CA TRP A 296 3.47 5.93 -18.06
C TRP A 296 2.72 4.60 -17.84
N GLN A 297 3.44 3.57 -17.37
CA GLN A 297 2.85 2.27 -17.07
C GLN A 297 2.93 1.99 -15.56
N LEU A 298 1.76 2.06 -14.89
CA LEU A 298 1.56 1.68 -13.48
C LEU A 298 2.09 0.30 -13.12
N ARG A 299 2.00 -0.62 -14.08
CA ARG A 299 2.12 -2.05 -13.83
C ARG A 299 2.52 -2.80 -15.10
N ARG A 300 3.29 -3.85 -14.89
CA ARG A 300 3.37 -5.01 -15.77
C ARG A 300 2.46 -6.10 -15.22
N ILE A 301 2.10 -7.06 -16.08
CA ILE A 301 1.27 -8.20 -15.68
C ILE A 301 1.96 -9.46 -16.16
N ALA A 302 2.20 -10.39 -15.24
CA ALA A 302 2.82 -11.66 -15.54
C ALA A 302 1.81 -12.81 -15.42
N SER A 303 2.01 -13.84 -16.24
CA SER A 303 1.35 -15.13 -16.08
C SER A 303 2.15 -15.96 -15.11
N VAL A 304 1.48 -16.68 -14.21
CA VAL A 304 2.10 -17.63 -13.30
C VAL A 304 1.44 -18.99 -13.51
N VAL A 305 2.25 -19.97 -13.92
CA VAL A 305 1.81 -21.34 -14.22
C VAL A 305 2.52 -22.32 -13.31
N VAL A 306 1.74 -23.08 -12.53
CA VAL A 306 2.24 -24.12 -11.63
C VAL A 306 2.26 -25.47 -12.35
N ASN A 307 3.37 -26.19 -12.28
CA ASN A 307 3.51 -27.56 -12.82
C ASN A 307 3.12 -27.71 -14.30
N GLY A 308 3.31 -26.66 -15.10
CA GLY A 308 2.95 -26.66 -16.52
C GLY A 308 1.44 -26.70 -16.80
N ASN A 309 0.59 -26.51 -15.79
CA ASN A 309 -0.87 -26.50 -15.96
C ASN A 309 -1.35 -25.19 -16.60
N VAL A 310 -1.25 -25.12 -17.94
CA VAL A 310 -1.64 -23.95 -18.73
C VAL A 310 -3.16 -23.69 -18.77
N GLU A 311 -3.99 -24.62 -18.31
CA GLU A 311 -5.43 -24.38 -18.12
C GLU A 311 -5.71 -23.50 -16.88
N LYS A 312 -4.75 -23.44 -15.95
CA LYS A 312 -4.83 -22.63 -14.73
C LYS A 312 -3.68 -21.62 -14.67
N VAL A 313 -3.89 -20.48 -15.32
CA VAL A 313 -2.96 -19.34 -15.29
C VAL A 313 -3.38 -18.36 -14.20
N GLU A 314 -2.49 -18.11 -13.25
CA GLU A 314 -2.67 -17.06 -12.25
C GLU A 314 -2.14 -15.73 -12.80
N THR A 315 -2.81 -14.63 -12.46
CA THR A 315 -2.45 -13.28 -12.90
C THR A 315 -1.66 -12.55 -11.81
N LEU A 316 -0.42 -12.19 -12.11
CA LEU A 316 0.48 -11.49 -11.17
C LEU A 316 0.62 -10.02 -11.58
N PHE A 317 0.03 -9.12 -10.81
CA PHE A 317 0.18 -7.67 -11.01
C PHE A 317 1.50 -7.18 -10.41
N GLN A 318 2.36 -6.60 -11.25
CA GLN A 318 3.70 -6.15 -10.90
C GLN A 318 3.80 -4.63 -11.06
N ARG A 319 3.53 -3.89 -9.98
CA ARG A 319 3.55 -2.43 -9.94
C ARG A 319 4.90 -1.85 -10.28
N ASP A 320 4.92 -0.66 -10.82
CA ASP A 320 6.17 0.03 -11.10
C ASP A 320 7.04 0.20 -9.83
N THR A 321 8.34 0.15 -10.02
CA THR A 321 9.38 0.30 -9.00
C THR A 321 10.44 1.27 -9.51
N HIS A 322 11.20 1.86 -8.60
CA HIS A 322 12.42 2.54 -9.00
C HIS A 322 13.49 1.55 -9.48
N LYS A 323 14.39 2.02 -10.34
CA LYS A 323 15.60 1.29 -10.73
C LYS A 323 16.40 0.92 -9.49
N GLY A 324 16.79 -0.35 -9.37
CA GLY A 324 17.50 -0.89 -8.23
C GLY A 324 16.64 -1.19 -7.00
N ILE A 325 15.32 -0.96 -7.07
CA ILE A 325 14.39 -1.22 -5.97
C ILE A 325 13.57 -2.47 -6.29
N ILE A 326 13.72 -3.47 -5.43
CA ILE A 326 12.92 -4.69 -5.44
C ILE A 326 11.70 -4.49 -4.54
N LEU A 327 10.51 -4.66 -5.09
CA LEU A 327 9.28 -4.85 -4.34
C LEU A 327 8.81 -6.29 -4.50
N SER A 328 7.74 -6.66 -3.79
CA SER A 328 7.15 -7.99 -3.87
C SER A 328 5.63 -7.93 -4.01
N THR A 329 5.07 -8.96 -4.63
CA THR A 329 3.63 -9.17 -4.71
C THR A 329 3.31 -10.66 -4.47
N PRO A 330 2.40 -10.99 -3.54
CA PRO A 330 2.08 -12.38 -3.21
C PRO A 330 0.93 -12.94 -4.04
N LEU A 331 0.98 -14.23 -4.34
CA LEU A 331 -0.15 -15.04 -4.82
C LEU A 331 -0.35 -16.25 -3.92
N MET A 332 -1.61 -16.65 -3.73
CA MET A 332 -1.94 -17.93 -3.11
C MET A 332 -1.92 -19.01 -4.20
N LEU A 333 -0.97 -19.94 -4.13
CA LEU A 333 -0.79 -21.00 -5.13
C LEU A 333 -1.07 -22.38 -4.53
N ASN A 334 -1.62 -23.27 -5.35
CA ASN A 334 -1.80 -24.68 -4.99
C ASN A 334 -0.59 -25.49 -5.46
N LEU A 335 0.33 -25.78 -4.55
CA LEU A 335 1.50 -26.60 -4.81
C LEU A 335 1.25 -28.05 -4.40
N GLU A 336 1.61 -29.00 -5.26
CA GLU A 336 1.53 -30.43 -4.96
C GLU A 336 2.48 -30.80 -3.82
N LYS A 337 2.14 -31.84 -3.07
CA LYS A 337 2.97 -32.28 -1.94
C LYS A 337 4.32 -32.82 -2.45
N GLY A 338 5.42 -32.26 -1.95
CA GLY A 338 6.78 -32.69 -2.26
C GLY A 338 7.61 -31.60 -2.93
N LYS A 339 8.80 -31.95 -3.42
CA LYS A 339 9.78 -31.00 -3.98
C LYS A 339 9.74 -30.92 -5.51
N GLY A 340 8.80 -31.56 -6.17
CA GLY A 340 8.74 -31.63 -7.63
C GLY A 340 8.08 -30.43 -8.30
N ASN A 341 7.62 -29.42 -7.54
CA ASN A 341 6.85 -28.35 -8.13
C ASN A 341 7.71 -27.41 -8.98
N THR A 342 7.09 -26.86 -10.01
CA THR A 342 7.65 -25.81 -10.84
C THR A 342 6.70 -24.62 -10.88
N ILE A 343 7.27 -23.42 -10.97
CA ILE A 343 6.53 -22.18 -11.19
C ILE A 343 7.18 -21.49 -12.39
N THR A 344 6.43 -21.39 -13.48
CA THR A 344 6.85 -20.67 -14.70
C THR A 344 6.17 -19.31 -14.72
N VAL A 345 6.96 -18.26 -14.96
CA VAL A 345 6.49 -16.88 -15.08
C VAL A 345 6.71 -16.38 -16.51
N GLY A 346 5.64 -15.93 -17.14
CA GLY A 346 5.63 -15.28 -18.45
C GLY A 346 5.04 -13.87 -18.38
N GLY A 347 4.71 -13.28 -19.52
CA GLY A 347 4.06 -11.98 -19.63
C GLY A 347 2.61 -12.06 -20.12
N LEU A 348 1.76 -11.18 -19.59
CA LEU A 348 0.36 -10.99 -19.98
C LEU A 348 0.13 -9.56 -20.48
N TRP A 349 -0.93 -9.37 -21.26
CA TRP A 349 -1.33 -8.06 -21.74
C TRP A 349 -1.64 -7.09 -20.59
N ASN A 350 -0.91 -5.98 -20.50
CA ASN A 350 -1.10 -4.96 -19.46
C ASN A 350 -1.85 -3.71 -19.92
N GLY A 351 -2.37 -3.70 -21.15
CA GLY A 351 -2.95 -2.52 -21.81
C GLY A 351 -2.01 -1.84 -22.81
N PHE A 352 -0.72 -2.16 -22.78
CA PHE A 352 0.31 -1.59 -23.66
C PHE A 352 1.11 -2.68 -24.38
N ASP A 353 1.47 -3.74 -23.67
CA ASP A 353 2.32 -4.83 -24.15
C ASP A 353 2.14 -6.11 -23.31
N TYR A 354 2.85 -7.19 -23.63
CA TYR A 354 2.82 -8.49 -22.96
C TYR A 354 4.04 -8.72 -22.03
N LYS A 355 4.43 -7.70 -21.25
CA LYS A 355 5.66 -7.74 -20.43
C LYS A 355 5.39 -8.23 -19.01
N GLY A 356 6.22 -9.17 -18.54
CA GLY A 356 6.46 -9.40 -17.13
C GLY A 356 7.56 -8.47 -16.59
N ALA A 357 7.53 -8.18 -15.29
CA ALA A 357 8.61 -7.44 -14.63
C ALA A 357 9.85 -8.33 -14.43
N ASP A 358 11.00 -7.70 -14.20
CA ASP A 358 12.25 -8.43 -13.98
C ASP A 358 12.19 -9.14 -12.62
N LEU A 359 12.49 -10.44 -12.56
CA LEU A 359 12.35 -11.27 -11.36
C LEU A 359 13.68 -11.52 -10.65
N ASP A 360 13.71 -11.20 -9.35
CA ASP A 360 14.83 -11.44 -8.43
C ASP A 360 14.75 -12.84 -7.81
N ARG A 361 13.61 -13.14 -7.19
CA ARG A 361 13.37 -14.42 -6.51
C ARG A 361 11.89 -14.64 -6.28
N ILE A 362 11.54 -15.87 -5.90
CA ILE A 362 10.28 -16.16 -5.22
C ILE A 362 10.54 -16.60 -3.79
N VAL A 363 9.59 -16.33 -2.90
CA VAL A 363 9.61 -16.83 -1.52
C VAL A 363 8.33 -17.62 -1.27
N VAL A 364 8.48 -18.90 -0.98
CA VAL A 364 7.35 -19.81 -0.73
C VAL A 364 7.16 -19.96 0.77
N TYR A 365 6.00 -19.55 1.26
CA TYR A 365 5.65 -19.58 2.68
C TYR A 365 5.04 -20.94 3.06
N PRO A 366 5.13 -21.36 4.33
CA PRO A 366 4.36 -22.50 4.82
C PRO A 366 2.86 -22.29 4.60
N PRO A 367 2.06 -23.37 4.45
CA PRO A 367 0.61 -23.24 4.34
C PRO A 367 0.05 -22.66 5.65
N GLU A 368 -1.10 -21.99 5.54
CA GLU A 368 -1.80 -21.51 6.72
C GLU A 368 -2.08 -22.69 7.68
N PRO A 369 -1.78 -22.57 8.98
CA PRO A 369 -2.11 -23.60 9.95
C PRO A 369 -3.61 -23.87 9.95
N GLU A 370 -4.02 -25.14 10.05
CA GLU A 370 -5.42 -25.44 10.30
C GLU A 370 -5.82 -24.80 11.63
N THR A 371 -6.69 -23.80 11.56
CA THR A 371 -7.27 -23.19 12.75
C THR A 371 -8.15 -24.24 13.42
N LYS A 372 -7.65 -24.89 14.47
CA LYS A 372 -8.50 -25.63 15.39
C LYS A 372 -9.47 -24.62 16.01
N GLY A 373 -10.70 -24.60 15.49
CA GLY A 373 -11.88 -23.91 15.98
C GLY A 373 -11.64 -22.69 16.88
N ARG A 374 -11.72 -21.50 16.32
CA ARG A 374 -11.99 -20.28 17.08
C ARG A 374 -13.21 -19.60 16.48
N HIS A 375 -14.38 -19.97 17.01
CA HIS A 375 -15.59 -19.16 16.97
C HIS A 375 -15.44 -17.91 17.83
#